data_AF-A0A819ELV6-F1
#
_entry.id   AF-A0A819ELV6-F1
#
_cell.length_a   1.000
_cell.length_b   1.000
_cell.length_c   1.000
_cell.angle_alpha   90.00
_cell.angle_beta   90.00
_cell.angle_gamma   90.00
#
_symmetry.space_group_name_H-M   'P 1'
#
loop_
_entity.id
_entity.type
_entity.pdbx_description
1 polymer ?
#
loop_
_entity_poly.entity_id
_entity_poly.type
_entity_poly.pdbx_seq_one_letter_code
_entity_poly.pdbx_strand_id
1 'polypeptide(L)' 'GLFRNFGLIFVDNFIEQLYILIREKKPEKQVISQRATAEIVAGMIRDSKKVLYESIH' A
#
# COMPACT_ATOMS: atom_id res chain seq x y z
N GLY A 1 12.42 -2.82 -3.45
CA GLY A 1 11.09 -3.40 -3.25
C GLY A 1 10.22 -3.02 -4.43
N LEU A 2 9.05 -3.67 -4.55
CA LEU A 2 8.01 -3.33 -5.51
C LEU A 2 7.67 -1.83 -5.46
N PHE A 3 7.44 -1.30 -4.26
CA PHE A 3 7.06 0.11 -4.03
C PHE A 3 8.19 1.10 -4.30
N ARG A 4 9.45 0.69 -4.12
CA ARG A 4 10.61 1.53 -4.45
C ARG A 4 10.75 1.81 -5.95
N ASN A 5 10.35 0.86 -6.80
CA ASN A 5 10.55 0.95 -8.26
C ASN A 5 9.25 1.33 -8.99
N PHE A 6 8.08 1.03 -8.40
CA PHE A 6 6.77 1.20 -9.03
C PHE A 6 5.75 1.88 -8.11
N GLY A 7 6.20 2.56 -7.05
CA GLY A 7 5.33 3.10 -6.00
C GLY A 7 4.22 4.02 -6.50
N LEU A 8 4.52 4.92 -7.45
CA LEU A 8 3.53 5.83 -8.03
C LEU A 8 2.47 5.07 -8.84
N ILE A 9 2.89 4.19 -9.74
CA ILE A 9 1.98 3.35 -10.53
C ILE A 9 1.13 2.46 -9.62
N PHE A 10 1.71 1.94 -8.53
CA PHE A 10 0.97 1.17 -7.54
C PHE A 10 -0.09 2.02 -6.85
N VAL A 11 0.24 3.22 -6.39
CA VAL A 11 -0.74 4.14 -5.76
C VAL A 11 -1.90 4.42 -6.71
N ASP A 12 -1.60 4.77 -7.96
CA ASP A 12 -2.64 5.16 -8.93
C ASP A 12 -3.57 3.99 -9.32
N ASN A 13 -3.07 2.76 -9.30
CA ASN A 13 -3.84 1.59 -9.77
C ASN A 13 -4.38 0.69 -8.66
N PHE A 14 -3.83 0.74 -7.45
CA PHE A 14 -4.13 -0.19 -6.36
C PHE A 14 -4.74 0.46 -5.10
N ILE A 15 -4.86 1.79 -5.04
CA ILE A 15 -5.48 2.47 -3.89
C ILE A 15 -6.93 2.04 -3.68
N GLU A 16 -7.70 1.87 -4.75
CA GLU A 16 -9.12 1.51 -4.64
C GLU A 16 -9.29 0.10 -4.06
N GLN A 17 -8.44 -0.83 -4.47
CA GLN A 17 -8.41 -2.22 -4.02
C GLN A 17 -7.97 -2.29 -2.56
N LEU A 18 -6.99 -1.45 -2.17
CA LEU A 18 -6.59 -1.32 -0.77
C LEU A 18 -7.75 -0.80 0.10
N TYR A 19 -8.53 0.17 -0.40
CA TYR A 19 -9.72 0.66 0.29
C TYR A 19 -10.80 -0.43 0.47
N ILE A 20 -10.97 -1.30 -0.53
CA ILE A 20 -11.88 -2.45 -0.44
C ILE A 20 -11.42 -3.40 0.67
N LEU A 21 -10.12 -3.71 0.75
CA LEU A 21 -9.56 -4.57 1.80
C LEU A 21 -9.73 -3.96 3.20
N ILE A 22 -9.50 -2.66 3.35
CA ILE A 22 -9.71 -1.93 4.63
C ILE A 22 -11.17 -2.03 5.07
N ARG A 23 -12.10 -1.92 4.12
CA ARG A 23 -13.54 -1.91 4.38
C ARG A 23 -14.15 -3.30 4.40
N GLU A 24 -13.37 -4.37 4.41
CA GLU A 24 -13.89 -5.73 4.49
C GLU A 24 -14.67 -5.92 5.81
N LYS A 25 -15.94 -6.31 5.67
CA LYS A 25 -16.88 -6.49 6.79
C LYS A 25 -17.21 -7.96 7.02
N LYS A 26 -16.87 -8.85 6.08
CA LYS A 26 -17.07 -10.29 6.22
C LYS A 26 -16.14 -10.83 7.31
N PRO A 27 -16.69 -11.32 8.45
CA PRO A 27 -15.87 -11.75 9.60
C PRO A 27 -14.81 -12.77 9.21
N GLU A 28 -15.14 -13.69 8.30
CA GLU A 28 -14.26 -14.76 7.84
C GLU A 28 -13.08 -14.28 6.99
N LYS A 29 -13.14 -13.06 6.45
CA LYS A 29 -12.07 -12.47 5.62
C LYS A 29 -11.34 -11.31 6.31
N GLN A 30 -11.95 -10.70 7.32
CA GLN A 30 -11.49 -9.45 7.92
C GLN A 30 -10.04 -9.51 8.41
N VAL A 31 -9.65 -10.58 9.12
CA VAL A 31 -8.28 -10.73 9.65
C VAL A 31 -7.25 -10.77 8.52
N ILE A 32 -7.53 -11.50 7.44
CA ILE A 32 -6.63 -11.63 6.30
C ILE A 32 -6.54 -10.30 5.55
N SER A 33 -7.68 -9.64 5.30
CA SER A 33 -7.73 -8.35 4.62
C SER A 33 -6.99 -7.26 5.39
N GLN A 34 -7.12 -7.23 6.72
CA GLN A 34 -6.40 -6.28 7.58
C GLN A 34 -4.88 -6.54 7.59
N ARG A 35 -4.47 -7.82 7.64
CA ARG A 35 -3.04 -8.17 7.55
C ARG A 35 -2.43 -7.78 6.21
N ALA A 36 -3.09 -8.13 5.11
CA ALA A 36 -2.65 -7.76 3.77
C ALA A 36 -2.56 -6.24 3.61
N THR A 37 -3.55 -5.50 4.12
CA THR A 37 -3.53 -4.04 4.14
C THR A 37 -2.31 -3.51 4.91
N ALA A 38 -2.06 -4.02 6.12
CA ALA A 38 -0.96 -3.56 6.95
C ALA A 38 0.41 -3.81 6.29
N GLU A 39 0.60 -4.96 5.65
CA GLU A 39 1.83 -5.29 4.92
C GLU A 39 2.06 -4.37 3.72
N ILE A 40 1.01 -4.09 2.94
CA ILE A 40 1.07 -3.17 1.79
C ILE A 40 1.43 -1.76 2.27
N VAL A 41 0.71 -1.23 3.27
CA VAL A 41 0.95 0.12 3.81
C VAL A 41 2.35 0.24 4.40
N ALA A 42 2.82 -0.75 5.14
CA ALA A 42 4.18 -0.76 5.68
C ALA A 42 5.24 -0.77 4.59
N GLY A 43 5.02 -1.53 3.50
CA GLY A 43 5.88 -1.53 2.32
C GLY A 43 5.94 -0.16 1.64
N MET A 44 4.78 0.48 1.45
CA MET A 44 4.68 1.82 0.88
C MET A 44 5.43 2.86 1.71
N ILE A 45 5.22 2.88 3.04
CA ILE A 45 5.89 3.83 3.95
C ILE A 45 7.41 3.62 3.94
N ARG A 46 7.87 2.37 3.95
CA ARG A 46 9.30 2.06 3.97
C ARG A 46 10.00 2.52 2.69
N ASP A 47 9.36 2.30 1.55
CA ASP A 47 9.95 2.55 0.24
C ASP A 47 9.68 4.00 -0.27
N SER A 48 8.75 4.75 0.33
CA SER A 48 8.46 6.16 -0.03
C SER A 48 9.57 7.14 0.35
N LYS A 49 10.51 6.71 1.20
CA LYS A 49 11.66 7.52 1.64
C LYS A 49 12.55 8.00 0.47
N LYS A 50 12.52 7.31 -0.67
CA LYS A 50 13.25 7.70 -1.89
C LYS A 50 12.53 8.76 -2.72
N VAL A 51 11.20 8.71 -2.79
CA VAL A 51 10.39 9.60 -3.63
C VAL A 51 10.51 11.05 -3.17
N LEU A 52 10.54 11.28 -1.85
CA LEU A 52 10.71 12.62 -1.28
C LEU A 52 12.14 13.17 -1.46
N TYR A 53 13.15 12.29 -1.49
CA TYR A 53 14.54 12.74 -1.65
C TYR A 53 14.84 13.19 -3.09
N GLU A 54 14.32 12.47 -4.09
CA GLU A 54 14.48 12.78 -5.53
C GLU A 54 13.62 13.96 -6.02
N SER A 55 12.67 14.45 -5.21
CA SER A 55 11.85 15.62 -5.55
C SER A 55 12.32 16.93 -4.90
N ILE A 56 13.31 16.86 -4.01
CA ILE A 56 13.89 18.02 -3.31
C ILE A 56 15.33 18.33 -3.80
N HIS A 57 15.92 17.46 -4.62
CA HIS A 57 17.24 17.63 -5.26
C HIS A 57 17.12 17.46 -6.78
#